data_AF-A0A3M0LTM3-F1
#
_entry.id   AF-A0A3M0LTM3-F1
#
_cell.length_a   1.000
_cell.length_b   1.000
_cell.length_c   1.000
_cell.angle_alpha   90.00
_cell.angle_beta   90.00
_cell.angle_gamma   90.00
#
_symmetry.space_group_name_H-M   'P 1'
#
loop_
_entity.id
_entity.type
_entity.pdbx_description
1 polymer ?
#
loop_
_entity_poly.entity_id
_entity_poly.type
_entity_poly.pdbx_seq_one_letter_code
_entity_poly.pdbx_strand_id
1 'polypeptide(L)' 'MLWNKIQIILNKKHWSLAKLAKESNVNYETLKKYKFAGQEPSFSKVCKIADALGISLDKLR' A
#
# COMPACT_ATOMS: atom_id res chain seq x y z
N MET A 1 6.89 -9.32 -5.09
CA MET A 1 7.19 -8.16 -4.22
C MET A 1 5.88 -7.46 -3.87
N LEU A 2 5.61 -7.33 -2.57
CA LEU A 2 4.39 -6.82 -1.91
C LEU A 2 3.63 -5.69 -2.66
N TRP A 3 4.36 -4.77 -3.28
CA TRP A 3 3.83 -3.64 -4.03
C TRP A 3 2.92 -4.02 -5.21
N ASN A 4 3.27 -5.04 -5.99
CA ASN A 4 2.43 -5.45 -7.13
C ASN A 4 1.04 -5.89 -6.66
N LYS A 5 0.94 -6.56 -5.51
CA LYS A 5 -0.34 -6.94 -4.91
C LYS A 5 -1.13 -5.71 -4.50
N ILE A 6 -0.49 -4.74 -3.84
CA ILE A 6 -1.11 -3.45 -3.46
C ILE A 6 -1.65 -2.75 -4.72
N GLN A 7 -0.86 -2.71 -5.80
CA GLN A 7 -1.24 -2.06 -7.05
C GLN A 7 -2.42 -2.76 -7.75
N ILE A 8 -2.50 -4.09 -7.71
CA ILE A 8 -3.64 -4.86 -8.23
C ILE A 8 -4.91 -4.55 -7.43
N ILE A 9 -4.81 -4.47 -6.09
CA ILE A 9 -5.96 -4.19 -5.21
C ILE A 9 -6.42 -2.74 -5.37
N LEU A 10 -5.48 -1.81 -5.48
CA LEU A 10 -5.75 -0.41 -5.83
C LEU A 10 -6.53 -0.30 -7.15
N ASN A 11 -6.07 -0.99 -8.20
CA ASN A 11 -6.76 -1.02 -9.49
C ASN A 11 -8.15 -1.64 -9.35
N LYS A 12 -8.30 -2.75 -8.63
CA LYS A 12 -9.62 -3.36 -8.36
C LYS A 12 -10.58 -2.43 -7.62
N LYS A 13 -10.07 -1.62 -6.68
CA LYS A 13 -10.86 -0.63 -5.93
C LYS A 13 -11.01 0.72 -6.64
N HIS A 14 -10.42 0.92 -7.83
CA HIS A 14 -10.35 2.23 -8.48
C HIS A 14 -9.76 3.33 -7.56
N TRP A 15 -8.77 2.96 -6.74
CA TRP A 15 -8.11 3.87 -5.81
C TRP A 15 -6.82 4.43 -6.42
N SER A 16 -6.67 5.74 -6.33
CA SER A 16 -5.40 6.41 -6.63
C SER A 16 -4.44 6.28 -5.45
N LEU A 17 -3.13 6.35 -5.73
CA LEU A 17 -2.08 6.38 -4.70
C LEU A 17 -2.32 7.46 -3.63
N ALA A 18 -2.87 8.62 -4.01
CA ALA A 18 -3.23 9.69 -3.07
C ALA A 18 -4.41 9.31 -2.14
N LYS A 19 -5.36 8.52 -2.63
CA LYS A 19 -6.50 8.03 -1.84
C LYS A 19 -6.04 6.97 -0.85
N LEU A 20 -5.18 6.06 -1.31
CA LEU A 20 -4.49 5.10 -0.44
C LEU A 20 -3.65 5.81 0.62
N ALA A 21 -2.93 6.87 0.26
CA ALA A 21 -2.15 7.67 1.20
C ALA A 21 -3.01 8.23 2.34
N LYS A 22 -4.18 8.80 1.98
CA LYS A 22 -5.16 9.30 2.95
C LYS A 22 -5.70 8.20 3.87
N GLU A 23 -6.18 7.10 3.29
CA GLU A 23 -6.78 6.01 4.08
C GLU A 23 -5.75 5.25 4.93
N SER A 24 -4.59 4.95 4.36
CA SER A 24 -3.54 4.21 5.05
C SER A 24 -2.77 5.08 6.04
N ASN A 25 -3.05 6.39 6.08
CA ASN A 25 -2.27 7.34 6.88
C ASN A 25 -0.76 7.25 6.57
N VAL A 26 -0.42 6.96 5.31
CA VAL A 26 0.96 6.85 4.80
C VAL A 26 1.18 7.99 3.84
N ASN A 27 2.28 8.73 3.99
CA ASN A 27 2.55 9.86 3.12
C ASN A 27 2.71 9.40 1.65
N TYR A 28 2.13 10.17 0.71
CA TYR A 28 2.19 9.85 -0.72
C TYR A 28 3.64 9.71 -1.22
N GLU A 29 4.55 10.54 -0.71
CA GLU A 29 5.98 10.46 -1.03
C GLU A 29 6.61 9.15 -0.55
N THR A 30 6.16 8.63 0.59
CA THR A 30 6.61 7.34 1.11
C THR A 30 6.12 6.19 0.20
N LEU A 31 4.87 6.24 -0.25
CA LEU A 31 4.33 5.28 -1.24
C LEU A 31 5.09 5.34 -2.56
N LYS A 32 5.42 6.55 -3.02
CA LYS A 32 6.20 6.75 -4.25
C LYS A 32 7.62 6.17 -4.10
N LYS A 33 8.26 6.35 -2.93
CA LYS A 33 9.54 5.71 -2.58
C LYS A 33 9.42 4.18 -2.55
N TYR A 34 8.33 3.61 -2.06
CA TYR A 34 8.11 2.15 -2.11
C TYR A 34 7.99 1.63 -3.55
N LYS A 35 7.37 2.39 -4.44
CA LYS A 35 7.26 2.05 -5.86
C LYS A 35 8.59 2.19 -6.61
N PHE A 36 9.34 3.27 -6.38
CA PHE A 36 10.52 3.63 -7.18
C PHE A 36 11.85 3.17 -6.57
N ALA A 37 12.01 3.25 -5.25
CA ALA A 37 13.27 2.95 -4.58
C ALA A 37 13.38 1.49 -4.14
N GLY A 38 12.35 0.66 -4.39
CA GLY A 38 12.32 -0.75 -3.95
C GLY A 38 12.38 -0.91 -2.43
N GLN A 39 12.15 0.17 -1.68
CA GLN A 39 12.21 0.14 -0.22
C GLN A 39 11.01 -0.66 0.27
N GLU A 40 11.26 -1.77 0.97
CA GLU A 40 10.16 -2.54 1.53
C GLU A 40 9.50 -1.72 2.64
N PRO A 41 8.17 -1.49 2.57
CA PRO A 41 7.46 -0.86 3.66
C PRO A 41 7.67 -1.70 4.92
N SER A 42 8.05 -1.04 6.02
CA SER A 42 8.10 -1.70 7.32
C SER A 42 6.75 -2.33 7.65
N PHE A 43 6.75 -3.45 8.37
CA PHE A 43 5.55 -4.21 8.71
C PHE A 43 4.40 -3.33 9.26
N SER A 44 4.72 -2.31 10.06
CA SER A 44 3.75 -1.32 10.56
C SER A 44 3.00 -0.57 9.45
N LYS A 45 3.70 -0.16 8.37
CA LYS A 45 3.08 0.54 7.24
C LYS A 45 2.35 -0.41 6.31
N VAL A 46 2.84 -1.64 6.14
CA VAL A 46 2.09 -2.69 5.44
C VAL A 46 0.78 -2.96 6.15
N CYS A 47 0.81 -3.07 7.48
CA CYS A 47 -0.37 -3.24 8.30
C CYS A 47 -1.38 -2.10 8.07
N LYS A 48 -0.93 -0.84 8.15
CA LYS A 48 -1.80 0.33 7.85
C LYS A 48 -2.39 0.31 6.45
N ILE A 49 -1.60 -0.07 5.44
CA ILE A 49 -2.06 -0.17 4.05
C ILE A 49 -3.07 -1.31 3.89
N ALA A 50 -2.80 -2.45 4.52
CA ALA A 50 -3.69 -3.60 4.51
C ALA A 50 -5.02 -3.28 5.20
N ASP A 51 -4.96 -2.61 6.35
CA ASP A 51 -6.10 -2.16 7.15
C ASP A 51 -6.97 -1.17 6.36
N ALA A 52 -6.37 -0.15 5.77
CA ALA A 52 -7.02 0.80 4.86
C ALA A 52 -7.64 0.14 3.63
N LEU A 53 -6.96 -0.86 3.07
CA LEU A 53 -7.48 -1.63 1.95
C LEU A 53 -8.55 -2.64 2.38
N GLY A 54 -8.77 -2.86 3.68
CA GLY A 54 -9.66 -3.89 4.21
C GLY A 54 -9.24 -5.31 3.80
N ILE A 55 -7.94 -5.54 3.67
CA ILE A 55 -7.35 -6.83 3.31
C ILE A 55 -6.46 -7.31 4.47
N SER A 56 -6.47 -8.61 4.74
CA SER A 56 -5.53 -9.19 5.70
C SER A 56 -4.11 -9.17 5.16
N LEU A 57 -3.13 -8.82 6.02
CA LEU A 57 -1.68 -8.91 5.77
C LEU A 57 -1.25 -10.24 5.14
N ASP A 58 -1.96 -11.32 5.46
CA ASP A 58 -1.70 -12.65 4.91
C ASP A 58 -1.87 -12.70 3.37
N LYS A 59 -2.81 -11.94 2.80
CA LYS A 59 -2.95 -11.83 1.33
C LYS A 59 -1.78 -11.07 0.68
N LEU A 60 -1.08 -10.24 1.44
CA LEU A 60 0.08 -9.48 0.97
C LEU A 60 1.37 -10.32 0.98
N ARG A 61 1.43 -11.39 1.78
CA ARG A 61 2.59 -12.30 1.92
C ARG A 61 2.92 -13.07 0.65
#